data_AF-A0A7S0EQF0-F1
#
_entry.id   AF-A0A7S0EQF0-F1
#
_cell.length_a   1.000
_cell.length_b   1.000
_cell.length_c   1.000
_cell.angle_alpha   90.00
_cell.angle_beta   90.00
_cell.angle_gamma   90.00
#
_symmetry.space_group_name_H-M   'P 1'
#
loop_
_entity.id
_entity.type
_entity.pdbx_description
1 polymer ?
#
loop_
_entity_poly.entity_id
_entity_poly.type
_entity_poly.pdbx_seq_one_letter_code
_entity_poly.pdbx_strand_id
1 'polypeptide(L)'
;ARRHHRARHLVPVMANEAAKKRVIKNREVIGKYRLILLGANALYVLYRVVYLWATFSLWHMGGFALMLAVYGVVWFMLTKAAEPQYAPLKDGGALISGGDDLDHEGVLEYSWDMLYLTIFVQLGTGFLSDWLWLVYTIPPAIGLYYLWVKVIYPWISKPDEDPNAGPEPKMKMKKGR
;
A
#
# COMPACT_ATOMS: atom_id res chain seq x y z
N ALA A 1 -0.29 -51.73 -7.63
CA ALA A 1 -1.24 -50.61 -7.84
C ALA A 1 -1.53 -49.79 -6.56
N ARG A 2 -0.53 -49.34 -5.78
CA ARG A 2 -0.75 -48.57 -4.53
C ARG A 2 0.23 -47.39 -4.39
N ARG A 3 0.30 -46.50 -5.40
CA ARG A 3 1.14 -45.29 -5.33
C ARG A 3 0.43 -43.97 -5.69
N HIS A 4 -0.91 -43.97 -5.87
CA HIS A 4 -1.63 -42.77 -6.31
C HIS A 4 -2.50 -42.07 -5.24
N HIS A 5 -2.58 -42.55 -4.00
CA HIS A 5 -3.46 -41.95 -2.98
C HIS A 5 -2.79 -41.01 -1.95
N ARG A 6 -1.46 -40.87 -1.92
CA ARG A 6 -0.76 -40.07 -0.89
C ARG A 6 -0.55 -38.59 -1.20
N ALA A 7 -0.92 -38.10 -2.38
CA ALA A 7 -0.68 -36.71 -2.76
C ALA A 7 -1.73 -35.71 -2.23
N ARG A 8 -2.92 -36.17 -1.80
CA ARG A 8 -4.03 -35.29 -1.39
C ARG A 8 -3.98 -34.76 0.05
N HIS A 9 -3.07 -35.26 0.89
CA HIS A 9 -3.07 -34.96 2.34
C HIS A 9 -1.92 -34.06 2.80
N LEU A 10 -0.99 -33.69 1.91
CA LEU A 10 0.17 -32.85 2.25
C LEU A 10 -0.07 -31.35 2.04
N VAL A 11 -1.14 -30.99 1.32
CA VAL A 11 -1.51 -29.60 1.02
C VAL A 11 -2.27 -28.82 2.15
N PRO A 12 -2.89 -29.42 3.20
CA PRO A 12 -3.68 -28.65 4.18
C PRO A 12 -2.96 -28.20 5.48
N VAL A 13 -1.81 -28.79 5.85
CA VAL A 13 -1.12 -28.43 7.11
C VAL A 13 -0.17 -27.26 6.92
N MET A 14 0.71 -27.32 5.91
CA MET A 14 1.70 -26.25 5.64
C MET A 14 1.04 -24.94 5.18
N ALA A 15 -0.07 -25.00 4.43
CA ALA A 15 -0.83 -23.81 4.03
C ALA A 15 -1.42 -23.06 5.24
N ASN A 16 -1.90 -23.80 6.24
CA ASN A 16 -2.42 -23.24 7.48
C ASN A 16 -1.31 -22.66 8.37
N GLU A 17 -0.15 -23.30 8.45
CA GLU A 17 0.99 -22.77 9.21
C GLU A 17 1.56 -21.49 8.57
N ALA A 18 1.67 -21.45 7.25
CA ALA A 18 2.10 -20.25 6.52
C ALA A 18 1.12 -19.08 6.74
N ALA A 19 -0.19 -19.33 6.64
CA ALA A 19 -1.22 -18.33 6.91
C ALA A 19 -1.14 -17.81 8.36
N LYS A 20 -1.00 -18.70 9.35
CA LYS A 20 -0.82 -18.31 10.77
C LYS A 20 0.43 -17.46 10.99
N LYS A 21 1.57 -17.86 10.41
CA LYS A 21 2.81 -17.06 10.47
C LYS A 21 2.62 -15.68 9.87
N ARG A 22 1.89 -15.56 8.76
CA ARG A 22 1.58 -14.27 8.13
C ARG A 22 0.72 -13.37 9.02
N VAL A 23 -0.30 -13.91 9.69
CA VAL A 23 -1.12 -13.13 10.64
C VAL A 23 -0.26 -12.54 11.77
N ILE A 24 0.65 -13.35 12.33
CA ILE A 24 1.54 -12.90 13.41
C ILE A 24 2.47 -11.79 12.90
N LYS A 25 3.13 -12.01 11.75
CA LYS A 25 4.02 -11.03 11.10
C LYS A 25 3.28 -9.71 10.83
N ASN A 26 2.10 -9.77 10.20
CA ASN A 26 1.31 -8.59 9.87
C ASN A 26 0.90 -7.81 11.12
N ARG A 27 0.54 -8.51 12.21
CA ARG A 27 0.20 -7.89 13.50
C ARG A 27 1.40 -7.20 14.14
N GLU A 28 2.57 -7.81 14.09
CA GLU A 28 3.81 -7.22 14.61
C GLU A 28 4.19 -5.96 13.82
N VAL A 29 4.14 -6.04 12.49
CA VAL A 29 4.40 -4.91 11.58
C VAL A 29 3.45 -3.75 11.91
N ILE A 30 2.14 -3.99 11.88
CA ILE A 30 1.12 -2.97 12.20
C ILE A 30 1.36 -2.38 13.60
N GLY A 31 1.60 -3.22 14.61
CA GLY A 31 1.86 -2.76 15.97
C GLY A 31 3.06 -1.82 16.07
N LYS A 32 4.18 -2.18 15.43
CA LYS A 32 5.40 -1.38 15.36
C LYS A 32 5.14 -0.02 14.71
N TYR A 33 4.51 0.00 13.54
CA TYR A 33 4.27 1.24 12.80
C TYR A 33 3.24 2.14 13.46
N ARG A 34 2.23 1.57 14.14
CA ARG A 34 1.30 2.36 14.95
C ARG A 34 2.04 3.14 16.05
N LEU A 35 3.01 2.51 16.71
CA LEU A 35 3.81 3.18 17.74
C LEU A 35 4.67 4.28 17.13
N ILE A 36 5.30 4.03 15.98
CA ILE A 36 6.11 5.02 15.25
C ILE A 36 5.25 6.24 14.85
N LEU A 37 4.06 6.00 14.28
CA LEU A 37 3.13 7.06 13.88
C LEU A 37 2.67 7.90 15.07
N LEU A 38 2.29 7.25 16.17
CA LEU A 38 1.90 7.96 17.40
C LEU A 38 3.08 8.76 17.96
N GLY A 39 4.28 8.19 17.97
CA GLY A 39 5.50 8.86 18.41
C GLY A 39 5.85 10.07 17.55
N ALA A 40 5.81 9.94 16.23
CA ALA A 40 6.08 11.04 15.29
C ALA A 40 5.05 12.18 15.43
N ASN A 41 3.76 11.86 15.56
CA ASN A 41 2.72 12.85 15.77
C ASN A 41 2.84 13.53 17.14
N ALA A 42 3.10 12.77 18.20
CA ALA A 42 3.33 13.33 19.52
C ALA A 42 4.55 14.26 19.52
N LEU A 43 5.64 13.86 18.90
CA LEU A 43 6.86 14.67 18.79
C LEU A 43 6.61 15.97 18.01
N TYR A 44 5.87 15.89 16.89
CA TYR A 44 5.49 17.06 16.10
C TYR A 44 4.61 18.04 16.89
N VAL A 45 3.58 17.52 17.58
CA VAL A 45 2.67 18.34 18.40
C VAL A 45 3.43 18.97 19.57
N LEU A 46 4.25 18.20 20.28
CA LEU A 46 5.06 18.72 21.38
C LEU A 46 5.99 19.83 20.90
N TYR A 47 6.72 19.62 19.82
CA TYR A 47 7.61 20.65 19.30
C TYR A 47 6.83 21.89 18.82
N ARG A 48 5.79 21.71 18.02
CA ARG A 48 5.14 22.85 17.35
C ARG A 48 4.15 23.60 18.22
N VAL A 49 3.43 22.90 19.10
CA VAL A 49 2.43 23.52 19.99
C VAL A 49 3.09 24.07 21.26
N VAL A 50 4.10 23.39 21.82
CA VAL A 50 4.72 23.84 23.08
C VAL A 50 5.85 24.84 22.83
N TYR A 51 6.67 24.65 21.79
CA TYR A 51 7.84 25.52 21.54
C TYR A 51 7.54 26.67 20.55
N LEU A 52 6.63 26.48 19.59
CA LEU A 52 6.37 27.43 18.49
C LEU A 52 4.94 28.00 18.50
N TRP A 53 4.33 28.11 19.68
CA TRP A 53 2.94 28.57 19.83
C TRP A 53 2.65 29.93 19.18
N ALA A 54 3.63 30.84 19.16
CA ALA A 54 3.50 32.18 18.57
C ALA A 54 3.48 32.20 17.03
N THR A 55 3.94 31.13 16.35
CA THR A 55 4.03 31.05 14.88
C THR A 55 3.00 30.07 14.31
N PHE A 56 2.01 29.67 15.11
CA PHE A 56 1.01 28.68 14.73
C PHE A 56 -0.03 29.30 13.76
N SER A 57 0.30 29.28 12.46
CA SER A 57 -0.57 29.80 11.40
C SER A 57 -1.56 28.73 10.91
N LEU A 58 -2.68 29.18 10.32
CA LEU A 58 -3.67 28.31 9.65
C LEU A 58 -3.04 27.40 8.59
N TRP A 59 -1.96 27.85 7.95
CA TRP A 59 -1.20 27.05 6.98
C TRP A 59 -0.64 25.76 7.58
N HIS A 60 -0.06 25.85 8.78
CA HIS A 60 0.53 24.71 9.48
C HIS A 60 -0.55 23.76 10.01
N MET A 61 -1.71 24.29 10.39
CA MET A 61 -2.86 23.49 10.81
C MET A 61 -3.49 22.72 9.64
N GLY A 62 -3.67 23.38 8.49
CA GLY A 62 -4.15 22.74 7.26
C GLY A 62 -3.17 21.67 6.77
N GLY A 63 -1.87 21.96 6.81
CA GLY A 63 -0.83 20.99 6.49
C GLY A 63 -0.86 19.77 7.42
N PHE A 64 -0.98 19.99 8.73
CA PHE A 64 -1.09 18.89 9.69
C PHE A 64 -2.36 18.05 9.48
N ALA A 65 -3.50 18.69 9.20
CA ALA A 65 -4.74 18.00 8.87
C ALA A 65 -4.60 17.14 7.60
N LEU A 66 -3.91 17.64 6.57
CA LEU A 66 -3.61 16.87 5.36
C LEU A 66 -2.76 15.64 5.66
N MET A 67 -1.72 15.77 6.50
CA MET A 67 -0.89 14.62 6.90
C MET A 67 -1.70 13.58 7.69
N LEU A 68 -2.56 14.03 8.60
CA LEU A 68 -3.47 13.14 9.32
C LEU A 68 -4.43 12.41 8.37
N ALA A 69 -4.95 13.10 7.36
CA ALA A 69 -5.81 12.48 6.35
C ALA A 69 -5.05 11.41 5.55
N VAL A 70 -3.82 11.69 5.11
CA VAL A 70 -2.99 10.71 4.38
C VAL A 70 -2.63 9.53 5.27
N TYR A 71 -2.26 9.74 6.53
CA TYR A 71 -2.09 8.64 7.47
C TYR A 71 -3.36 7.80 7.61
N GLY A 72 -4.54 8.43 7.72
CA GLY A 72 -5.81 7.72 7.78
C GLY A 72 -6.05 6.82 6.56
N VAL A 73 -5.82 7.34 5.36
CA VAL A 73 -6.00 6.59 4.10
C VAL A 73 -5.00 5.44 4.00
N VAL A 74 -3.70 5.72 4.15
CA VAL A 74 -2.64 4.70 4.07
C VAL A 74 -2.83 3.62 5.13
N TRP A 75 -3.16 4.02 6.35
CA TRP A 75 -3.43 3.10 7.45
C TRP A 75 -4.64 2.22 7.19
N PHE A 76 -5.71 2.79 6.65
CA PHE A 76 -6.89 2.02 6.23
C PHE A 76 -6.52 0.97 5.19
N MET A 77 -5.73 1.32 4.17
CA MET A 77 -5.29 0.37 3.14
C MET A 77 -4.44 -0.76 3.72
N LEU A 78 -3.44 -0.44 4.56
CA LEU A 78 -2.56 -1.43 5.18
C LEU A 78 -3.32 -2.38 6.12
N THR A 79 -4.21 -1.84 6.96
CA THR A 79 -4.99 -2.65 7.90
C THR A 79 -6.00 -3.54 7.20
N LYS A 80 -6.60 -3.07 6.11
CA LYS A 80 -7.51 -3.88 5.29
C LYS A 80 -6.80 -5.00 4.56
N ALA A 81 -5.61 -4.73 4.01
CA ALA A 81 -4.81 -5.76 3.37
C ALA A 81 -4.31 -6.83 4.36
N ALA A 82 -4.00 -6.43 5.59
CA ALA A 82 -3.57 -7.35 6.65
C ALA A 82 -4.70 -8.13 7.33
N GLU A 83 -5.97 -7.88 6.99
CA GLU A 83 -7.13 -8.45 7.71
C GLU A 83 -7.22 -9.97 7.48
N PRO A 84 -7.11 -10.79 8.53
CA PRO A 84 -7.22 -12.24 8.40
C PRO A 84 -8.66 -12.67 8.09
N GLN A 85 -8.81 -13.62 7.18
CA GLN A 85 -10.11 -14.18 6.81
C GLN A 85 -10.29 -15.56 7.46
N TYR A 86 -11.39 -15.73 8.19
CA TYR A 86 -11.75 -16.97 8.87
C TYR A 86 -13.01 -17.58 8.23
N ALA A 87 -13.08 -18.91 8.22
CA ALA A 87 -14.27 -19.63 7.79
C ALA A 87 -15.44 -19.36 8.74
N PRO A 88 -16.69 -19.48 8.25
CA PRO A 88 -17.86 -19.40 9.10
C PRO A 88 -17.75 -20.34 10.30
N LEU A 89 -18.22 -19.91 11.48
CA LEU A 89 -18.12 -20.69 12.72
C LEU A 89 -18.82 -22.07 12.60
N LYS A 90 -19.82 -22.17 11.71
CA LYS A 90 -20.52 -23.42 11.38
C LYS A 90 -19.61 -24.48 10.74
N ASP A 91 -18.54 -24.07 10.08
CA ASP A 91 -17.57 -24.94 9.38
C ASP A 91 -16.28 -25.14 10.20
N GLY A 92 -16.28 -24.77 11.49
CA GLY A 92 -15.15 -24.97 12.41
C GLY A 92 -14.19 -23.79 12.54
N GLY A 93 -14.48 -22.63 11.92
CA GLY A 93 -13.74 -21.39 12.17
C GLY A 93 -12.27 -21.40 11.74
N ALA A 94 -11.89 -22.28 10.82
CA ALA A 94 -10.52 -22.40 10.35
C ALA A 94 -10.04 -21.12 9.65
N LEU A 95 -8.75 -20.78 9.79
CA LEU A 95 -8.14 -19.65 9.09
C LEU A 95 -8.07 -19.96 7.59
N ILE A 96 -8.74 -19.14 6.77
CA ILE A 96 -8.77 -19.29 5.31
C ILE A 96 -7.56 -18.56 4.69
N SER A 97 -7.31 -17.32 5.12
CA SER A 97 -6.21 -16.51 4.64
C SER A 97 -5.67 -15.62 5.76
N GLY A 98 -4.34 -15.45 5.80
CA GLY A 98 -3.67 -14.57 6.77
C GLY A 98 -3.65 -13.08 6.38
N GLY A 99 -4.40 -12.70 5.34
CA GLY A 99 -4.27 -11.41 4.67
C GLY A 99 -3.17 -11.41 3.61
N ASP A 100 -3.05 -10.29 2.91
CA ASP A 100 -1.95 -10.05 1.97
C ASP A 100 -0.63 -9.88 2.73
N ASP A 101 0.49 -10.17 2.05
CA ASP A 101 1.80 -9.83 2.62
C ASP A 101 1.96 -8.33 2.57
N LEU A 102 2.20 -7.71 3.73
CA LEU A 102 2.46 -6.28 3.79
C LEU A 102 3.77 -5.89 3.10
N ASP A 103 4.68 -6.85 2.87
CA ASP A 103 5.94 -6.64 2.14
C ASP A 103 5.83 -6.97 0.64
N HIS A 104 4.64 -7.23 0.11
CA HIS A 104 4.50 -7.54 -1.32
C HIS A 104 4.59 -6.28 -2.19
N GLU A 105 5.28 -6.40 -3.33
CA GLU A 105 5.36 -5.35 -4.35
C GLU A 105 3.96 -4.96 -4.86
N GLY A 106 3.75 -3.66 -5.13
CA GLY A 106 2.50 -3.13 -5.69
C GLY A 106 1.90 -1.97 -4.89
N VAL A 107 0.59 -2.00 -4.67
CA VAL A 107 -0.14 -0.88 -4.02
C VAL A 107 0.28 -0.70 -2.55
N LEU A 108 0.66 -1.78 -1.88
CA LEU A 108 1.12 -1.75 -0.48
C LEU A 108 2.51 -1.13 -0.35
N GLU A 109 3.41 -1.41 -1.29
CA GLU A 109 4.71 -0.75 -1.38
C GLU A 109 4.56 0.78 -1.49
N TYR A 110 3.69 1.24 -2.41
CA TYR A 110 3.39 2.67 -2.51
C TYR A 110 2.76 3.23 -1.22
N SER A 111 1.96 2.44 -0.51
CA SER A 111 1.38 2.83 0.77
C SER A 111 2.48 3.02 1.83
N TRP A 112 3.49 2.16 1.87
CA TRP A 112 4.66 2.30 2.73
C TRP A 112 5.51 3.51 2.36
N ASP A 113 5.78 3.72 1.07
CA ASP A 113 6.52 4.89 0.60
C ASP A 113 5.83 6.20 1.01
N MET A 114 4.50 6.26 0.82
CA MET A 114 3.71 7.40 1.26
C MET A 114 3.75 7.58 2.78
N LEU A 115 3.73 6.50 3.57
CA LEU A 115 3.87 6.57 5.02
C LEU A 115 5.21 7.17 5.42
N TYR A 116 6.32 6.63 4.88
CA TYR A 116 7.67 7.08 5.19
C TYR A 116 7.91 8.52 4.75
N LEU A 117 7.44 8.88 3.56
CA LEU A 117 7.51 10.24 3.04
C LEU A 117 6.76 11.21 3.95
N THR A 118 5.55 10.85 4.39
CA THR A 118 4.74 11.71 5.26
C THR A 118 5.42 11.91 6.62
N ILE A 119 5.98 10.86 7.22
CA ILE A 119 6.74 10.97 8.48
C ILE A 119 7.97 11.87 8.29
N PHE A 120 8.71 11.69 7.20
CA PHE A 120 9.88 12.50 6.90
C PHE A 120 9.52 13.98 6.71
N VAL A 121 8.48 14.28 5.92
CA VAL A 121 8.04 15.66 5.70
C VAL A 121 7.46 16.26 6.99
N GLN A 122 6.73 15.49 7.79
CA GLN A 122 6.19 15.97 9.07
C GLN A 122 7.30 16.37 10.04
N LEU A 123 8.30 15.49 10.24
CA LEU A 123 9.43 15.79 11.12
C LEU A 123 10.33 16.87 10.51
N GLY A 124 10.56 16.84 9.21
CA GLY A 124 11.38 17.83 8.52
C GLY A 124 10.80 19.25 8.57
N THR A 125 9.50 19.39 8.29
CA THR A 125 8.80 20.68 8.42
C THR A 125 8.61 21.11 9.87
N GLY A 126 8.64 20.17 10.81
CA GLY A 126 8.69 20.46 12.24
C GLY A 126 10.04 21.04 12.64
N PHE A 127 11.14 20.33 12.40
CA PHE A 127 12.45 20.63 13.00
C PHE A 127 13.41 21.41 12.13
N LEU A 128 13.35 21.27 10.79
CA LEU A 128 14.34 21.84 9.89
C LEU A 128 13.82 23.12 9.22
N SER A 129 12.79 22.98 8.37
CA SER A 129 12.34 24.09 7.52
C SER A 129 11.00 23.79 6.86
N ASP A 130 10.17 24.83 6.73
CA ASP A 130 8.90 24.78 5.99
C ASP A 130 9.10 24.56 4.48
N TRP A 131 10.31 24.71 3.93
CA TRP A 131 10.58 24.42 2.51
C TRP A 131 10.38 22.94 2.16
N LEU A 132 10.42 22.03 3.15
CA LEU A 132 10.21 20.60 2.93
C LEU A 132 8.76 20.26 2.53
N TRP A 133 7.82 21.21 2.65
CA TRP A 133 6.48 21.07 2.04
C TRP A 133 6.54 20.80 0.53
N LEU A 134 7.58 21.29 -0.16
CA LEU A 134 7.76 21.04 -1.60
C LEU A 134 7.92 19.55 -1.93
N VAL A 135 8.47 18.76 -1.02
CA VAL A 135 8.60 17.30 -1.22
C VAL A 135 7.22 16.65 -1.36
N TYR A 136 6.19 17.20 -0.72
CA TYR A 136 4.81 16.72 -0.82
C TYR A 136 4.15 16.98 -2.18
N THR A 137 4.77 17.79 -3.05
CA THR A 137 4.32 17.97 -4.43
C THR A 137 4.74 16.82 -5.36
N ILE A 138 5.69 15.98 -4.93
CA ILE A 138 6.19 14.87 -5.73
C ILE A 138 5.13 13.77 -5.92
N PRO A 139 4.44 13.25 -4.89
CA PRO A 139 3.39 12.24 -5.07
C PRO A 139 2.27 12.65 -6.05
N PRO A 140 1.67 13.86 -5.96
CA PRO A 140 0.64 14.26 -6.92
C PRO A 140 1.22 14.47 -8.34
N ALA A 141 2.46 14.93 -8.47
CA ALA A 141 3.10 15.05 -9.79
C ALA A 141 3.30 13.68 -10.45
N ILE A 142 3.76 12.68 -9.69
CA ILE A 142 3.90 11.30 -10.15
C ILE A 142 2.52 10.71 -10.52
N GLY A 143 1.51 10.92 -9.68
CA GLY A 143 0.14 10.48 -9.94
C GLY A 143 -0.43 11.07 -11.23
N LEU A 144 -0.20 12.36 -11.47
CA LEU A 144 -0.63 13.05 -12.69
C LEU A 144 0.11 12.53 -13.92
N TYR A 145 1.42 12.27 -13.81
CA TYR A 145 2.20 11.66 -14.88
C TYR A 145 1.66 10.26 -15.26
N TYR A 146 1.37 9.42 -14.27
CA TYR A 146 0.78 8.10 -14.54
C TYR A 146 -0.63 8.21 -15.13
N LEU A 147 -1.46 9.15 -14.67
CA LEU A 147 -2.77 9.41 -15.26
C LEU A 147 -2.63 9.82 -16.74
N TRP A 148 -1.67 10.70 -17.05
CA TRP A 148 -1.37 11.12 -18.40
C TRP A 148 -0.96 9.94 -19.28
N VAL A 149 0.03 9.15 -18.86
CA VAL A 149 0.59 8.06 -19.68
C VAL A 149 -0.34 6.85 -19.79
N LYS A 150 -1.11 6.52 -18.74
CA LYS A 150 -1.93 5.30 -18.70
C LYS A 150 -3.38 5.52 -19.14
N VAL A 151 -3.92 6.73 -18.96
CA VAL A 151 -5.34 7.00 -19.25
C VAL A 151 -5.49 7.97 -20.42
N ILE A 152 -4.88 9.15 -20.33
CA ILE A 152 -5.12 10.23 -21.30
C ILE A 152 -4.43 9.92 -22.63
N TYR A 153 -3.15 9.55 -22.60
CA TYR A 153 -2.36 9.26 -23.79
C TYR A 153 -2.96 8.11 -24.60
N PRO A 154 -3.30 6.93 -24.02
CA PRO A 154 -3.92 5.85 -24.78
C PRO A 154 -5.35 6.17 -25.21
N TRP A 155 -6.06 7.07 -24.52
CA TRP A 155 -7.40 7.51 -24.94
C TRP A 155 -7.34 8.41 -26.18
N ILE A 156 -6.36 9.33 -26.24
CA ILE A 156 -6.20 10.27 -27.36
C ILE A 156 -5.40 9.68 -28.53
N SER A 157 -4.55 8.67 -28.28
CA SER A 157 -3.65 8.10 -29.28
C SER A 157 -4.15 6.79 -29.89
N LYS A 158 -5.38 6.34 -29.58
CA LYS A 158 -5.99 5.21 -30.30
C LYS A 158 -6.22 5.65 -31.75
N PRO A 159 -5.54 5.04 -32.74
CA PRO A 159 -5.96 5.19 -34.12
C PRO A 159 -7.36 4.60 -34.23
N ASP A 160 -8.24 5.24 -34.99
CA ASP A 160 -9.56 4.70 -35.31
C ASP A 160 -9.38 3.26 -35.83
N GLU A 161 -10.15 2.31 -35.29
CA GLU A 161 -10.19 0.95 -35.84
C GLU A 161 -10.64 1.05 -37.29
N ASP A 162 -9.73 0.84 -38.25
CA ASP A 162 -10.09 0.71 -39.66
C ASP A 162 -11.09 -0.44 -39.77
N PRO A 163 -12.34 -0.19 -40.20
CA PRO A 163 -13.36 -1.23 -40.34
C PRO A 163 -12.96 -2.35 -41.31
N ASN A 164 -11.85 -2.18 -42.04
CA ASN A 164 -11.31 -3.13 -43.02
C ASN A 164 -9.99 -3.80 -42.60
N ALA A 165 -9.52 -3.63 -41.36
CA ALA A 165 -8.39 -4.39 -40.84
C ALA A 165 -8.82 -5.83 -40.51
N GLY A 166 -8.66 -6.73 -41.50
CA GLY A 166 -8.87 -8.16 -41.34
C GLY A 166 -8.06 -8.77 -40.17
N PRO A 167 -8.49 -9.92 -39.62
CA PRO A 167 -7.95 -10.46 -38.37
C PRO A 167 -6.44 -10.66 -38.43
N GLU A 168 -5.71 -10.04 -37.49
CA GLU A 168 -4.26 -10.16 -37.39
C GLU A 168 -3.81 -11.63 -37.32
N PRO A 169 -2.86 -12.07 -38.16
CA PRO A 169 -2.36 -13.43 -38.11
C PRO A 169 -1.52 -13.63 -36.85
N LYS A 170 -2.07 -14.40 -35.90
CA LYS A 170 -1.35 -14.91 -34.72
C LYS A 170 -0.03 -15.55 -35.17
N MET A 171 1.09 -14.89 -34.90
CA MET A 171 2.43 -15.45 -35.10
C MET A 171 2.55 -16.75 -34.30
N LYS A 172 2.49 -17.89 -34.99
CA LYS A 172 2.82 -19.20 -34.43
C LYS A 172 4.32 -19.23 -34.19
N MET A 173 4.72 -19.12 -32.93
CA MET A 173 6.09 -19.36 -32.49
C MET A 173 6.47 -20.80 -32.83
N LYS A 174 7.34 -20.97 -33.84
CA LYS A 174 7.78 -22.28 -34.33
C LYS A 174 8.75 -22.88 -33.33
N LYS A 175 8.32 -23.96 -32.68
CA LYS A 175 9.09 -24.81 -31.77
C LYS A 175 10.39 -25.30 -32.45
N GLY A 176 11.47 -25.26 -31.68
CA GLY A 176 12.85 -25.50 -32.12
C GLY A 176 13.13 -26.87 -32.74
N ARG A 177 14.25 -26.92 -33.46
CA ARG A 177 15.01 -28.13 -33.79
C ARG A 177 16.18 -28.22 -32.82
#